data_AF-A0AAV5CUB7-F1
#
_entry.id   AF-A0AAV5CUB7-F1
#
_cell.length_a   1.000
_cell.length_b   1.000
_cell.length_c   1.000
_cell.angle_alpha   90.00
_cell.angle_beta   90.00
_cell.angle_gamma   90.00
#
_symmetry.space_group_name_H-M   'P 1'
#
loop_
_entity.id
_entity.type
_entity.pdbx_description
1 polymer ?
#
loop_
_entity_poly.entity_id
_entity_poly.type
_entity_poly.pdbx_seq_one_letter_code
_entity_poly.pdbx_strand_id
1 'polypeptide(L)'
;MPSTANARSILCIQAYLSAIVIYLYAHDFQQAQKCYNDCSEVQAFLNSDQNRCATKLLSAYEEGDTEEVKRIGQSSAFNHLDHVVIRLARKLPTGDLQAINKDAAADDGEEALDEDDLT
;
A
#
# COMPACT_ATOMS: atom_id res chain seq x y z
N MET A 1 -12.68 26.45 -16.65
CA MET A 1 -13.21 26.08 -15.33
C MET A 1 -12.71 24.68 -15.00
N PRO A 2 -12.07 24.42 -13.84
CA PRO A 2 -11.66 23.06 -13.50
C PRO A 2 -12.93 22.24 -13.24
N SER A 3 -13.13 21.22 -14.07
CA SER A 3 -14.25 20.28 -13.96
C SER A 3 -14.21 19.60 -12.58
N THR A 4 -15.34 19.55 -11.89
CA THR A 4 -15.50 18.92 -10.56
C THR A 4 -15.04 17.46 -10.51
N ALA A 5 -14.94 16.80 -11.68
CA ALA A 5 -14.34 15.48 -11.85
C ALA A 5 -12.86 15.42 -11.43
N ASN A 6 -12.06 16.46 -11.73
CA ASN A 6 -10.64 16.47 -11.41
C ASN A 6 -10.38 16.61 -9.90
N ALA A 7 -11.22 17.39 -9.21
CA ALA A 7 -11.13 17.56 -7.76
C ALA A 7 -11.48 16.27 -7.00
N ARG A 8 -12.48 15.52 -7.48
CA ARG A 8 -12.81 14.18 -6.93
C ARG A 8 -11.67 13.20 -7.12
N SER A 9 -11.07 13.17 -8.30
CA SER A 9 -9.93 12.30 -8.58
C SER A 9 -8.76 12.59 -7.64
N ILE A 10 -8.39 13.85 -7.43
CA ILE A 10 -7.29 14.23 -6.52
C ILE A 10 -7.56 13.78 -5.07
N LEU A 11 -8.78 13.97 -4.58
CA LEU A 11 -9.15 13.58 -3.21
C LEU A 11 -9.12 12.05 -3.02
N CYS A 12 -9.59 11.28 -4.01
CA CYS A 12 -9.50 9.82 -3.98
C CYS A 12 -8.05 9.34 -3.89
N ILE A 13 -7.15 9.95 -4.66
CA ILE A 13 -5.73 9.59 -4.67
C ILE A 13 -5.07 9.87 -3.31
N GLN A 14 -5.43 10.98 -2.66
CA GLN A 14 -4.93 11.30 -1.31
C GLN A 14 -5.47 10.34 -0.25
N ALA A 15 -6.77 10.04 -0.26
CA ALA A 15 -7.39 9.12 0.69
C ALA A 15 -6.80 7.71 0.58
N TYR A 16 -6.57 7.27 -0.65
CA TYR A 16 -5.95 6.00 -0.95
C TYR A 16 -4.51 5.89 -0.44
N LEU A 17 -3.66 6.86 -0.77
CA LEU A 17 -2.26 6.83 -0.35
C LEU A 17 -2.17 6.85 1.19
N SER A 18 -3.12 7.53 1.83
CA SER A 18 -3.28 7.52 3.28
C SER A 18 -3.68 6.15 3.81
N ALA A 19 -4.65 5.48 3.18
CA ALA A 19 -5.09 4.14 3.58
C ALA A 19 -3.95 3.11 3.50
N ILE A 20 -3.18 3.09 2.39
CA ILE A 20 -2.02 2.22 2.26
C ILE A 20 -1.03 2.43 3.40
N VAL A 21 -0.65 3.68 3.68
CA VAL A 21 0.30 3.99 4.77
C VAL A 21 -0.24 3.53 6.12
N ILE A 22 -1.54 3.65 6.37
CA ILE A 22 -2.18 3.22 7.62
C ILE A 22 -2.14 1.69 7.74
N TYR A 23 -2.50 0.95 6.68
CA TYR A 23 -2.49 -0.51 6.70
C TYR A 23 -1.07 -1.07 6.86
N LEU A 24 -0.09 -0.49 6.17
CA LEU A 24 1.33 -0.85 6.32
C LEU A 24 1.83 -0.58 7.75
N TYR A 25 1.40 0.53 8.36
CA TYR A 25 1.72 0.82 9.76
C TYR A 25 1.06 -0.16 10.75
N ALA A 26 -0.13 -0.66 10.40
CA ALA A 26 -0.86 -1.67 11.16
C ALA A 26 -0.37 -3.10 10.91
N HIS A 27 0.67 -3.29 10.09
CA HIS A 27 1.20 -4.58 9.66
C HIS A 27 0.21 -5.43 8.84
N ASP A 28 -0.78 -4.78 8.22
CA ASP A 28 -1.80 -5.42 7.38
C ASP A 28 -1.47 -5.20 5.91
N PHE A 29 -0.51 -5.98 5.39
CA PHE A 29 -0.06 -5.85 4.01
C PHE A 29 -1.14 -6.27 3.00
N GLN A 30 -1.95 -7.28 3.35
CA GLN A 30 -3.09 -7.75 2.58
C GLN A 30 -4.10 -6.64 2.30
N GLN A 31 -4.56 -5.91 3.34
CA GLN A 31 -5.46 -4.78 3.13
C GLN A 31 -4.81 -3.63 2.36
N ALA A 32 -3.51 -3.39 2.54
CA ALA A 32 -2.80 -2.38 1.76
C ALA A 32 -2.82 -2.71 0.26
N GLN A 33 -2.59 -3.97 -0.10
CA GLN A 33 -2.59 -4.44 -1.48
C GLN A 33 -4.00 -4.50 -2.08
N LYS A 34 -5.00 -4.94 -1.30
CA LYS A 34 -6.40 -4.90 -1.72
C LYS A 34 -6.87 -3.48 -1.99
N CYS A 35 -6.58 -2.56 -1.07
CA CYS A 35 -6.84 -1.14 -1.26
C CYS A 35 -6.19 -0.66 -2.56
N TYR A 36 -4.93 -1.09 -2.80
CA TYR A 36 -4.20 -0.79 -4.04
C TYR A 36 -4.97 -1.16 -5.31
N ASN A 37 -5.40 -2.42 -5.38
CA ASN A 37 -6.11 -2.98 -6.51
C ASN A 37 -7.47 -2.30 -6.74
N ASP A 38 -8.25 -2.06 -5.68
CA ASP A 38 -9.55 -1.40 -5.74
C ASP A 38 -9.49 0.01 -6.36
N CYS A 39 -8.39 0.74 -6.15
CA CYS A 39 -8.23 2.09 -6.71
C CYS A 39 -7.45 2.13 -8.03
N SER A 40 -6.81 1.03 -8.43
CA SER A 40 -6.09 0.92 -9.71
C SER A 40 -6.99 1.07 -10.94
N GLU A 41 -8.30 0.81 -10.76
CA GLU A 41 -9.34 0.98 -11.79
C GLU A 41 -9.67 2.46 -12.09
N VAL A 42 -9.23 3.39 -11.26
CA VAL A 42 -9.48 4.83 -11.47
C VAL A 42 -8.46 5.38 -12.48
N GLN A 43 -8.83 5.51 -13.76
CA GLN A 43 -7.92 5.97 -14.84
C GLN A 43 -7.13 7.27 -14.55
N ALA A 44 -7.66 8.18 -13.73
CA ALA A 44 -6.97 9.42 -13.35
C ALA A 44 -5.79 9.19 -12.38
N PHE A 45 -5.73 8.02 -11.73
CA PHE A 45 -4.73 7.63 -10.74
C PHE A 45 -3.43 7.15 -11.39
N LEU A 46 -3.53 6.41 -12.51
CA LEU A 46 -2.41 5.72 -13.17
C LEU A 46 -1.22 6.63 -13.53
N ASN A 47 -1.48 7.90 -13.86
CA ASN A 47 -0.46 8.84 -14.33
C ASN A 47 0.10 9.80 -13.24
N SER A 48 -0.28 9.60 -11.98
CA SER A 48 0.13 10.49 -10.88
C SER A 48 1.45 10.05 -10.21
N ASP A 49 2.25 11.01 -9.74
CA ASP A 49 3.46 10.72 -8.96
C ASP A 49 3.15 9.98 -7.65
N GLN A 50 1.93 10.18 -7.13
CA GLN A 50 1.39 9.48 -5.98
C GLN A 50 1.20 7.99 -6.25
N ASN A 51 0.62 7.61 -7.40
CA ASN A 51 0.49 6.20 -7.79
C ASN A 51 1.86 5.53 -7.91
N ARG A 52 2.80 6.18 -8.62
CA ARG A 52 4.17 5.66 -8.77
C ARG A 52 4.85 5.43 -7.42
N CYS A 53 4.61 6.30 -6.44
CA CYS A 53 5.13 6.11 -5.08
C CYS A 53 4.41 4.99 -4.33
N ALA A 54 3.09 4.85 -4.48
CA ALA A 54 2.32 3.77 -3.87
C ALA A 54 2.76 2.39 -4.38
N THR A 55 2.86 2.22 -5.70
CA THR A 55 3.31 0.96 -6.31
C THR A 55 4.71 0.60 -5.83
N LYS A 56 5.65 1.55 -5.85
CA LYS A 56 7.01 1.33 -5.35
C LYS A 56 7.04 0.99 -3.87
N LEU A 57 6.17 1.61 -3.07
CA LEU A 57 6.10 1.33 -1.64
C LEU A 57 5.67 -0.12 -1.41
N LEU A 58 4.64 -0.59 -2.11
CA LEU A 58 4.16 -1.96 -1.99
C LEU A 58 5.20 -2.98 -2.48
N SER A 59 5.84 -2.74 -3.63
CA SER A 59 6.90 -3.62 -4.12
C SER A 59 8.09 -3.68 -3.16
N ALA A 60 8.49 -2.55 -2.56
CA ALA A 60 9.55 -2.55 -1.55
C ALA A 60 9.15 -3.32 -0.27
N TYR A 61 7.87 -3.32 0.11
CA TYR A 61 7.36 -4.17 1.19
C TYR A 61 7.42 -5.65 0.80
N GLU A 62 6.97 -6.01 -0.41
CA GLU A 62 6.97 -7.39 -0.94
C GLU A 62 8.39 -7.97 -1.05
N GLU A 63 9.34 -7.17 -1.52
CA GLU A 63 10.76 -7.54 -1.61
C GLU A 63 11.49 -7.50 -0.25
N GLY A 64 10.84 -6.94 0.79
CA GLY A 64 11.44 -6.76 2.10
C GLY A 64 12.55 -5.69 2.14
N ASP A 65 12.58 -4.77 1.17
CA ASP A 65 13.58 -3.70 1.07
C ASP A 65 13.27 -2.57 2.05
N THR A 66 13.77 -2.72 3.27
CA THR A 66 13.61 -1.72 4.34
C THR A 66 14.24 -0.36 4.03
N GLU A 67 15.27 -0.30 3.17
CA GLU A 67 15.94 0.95 2.82
C GLU A 67 15.10 1.76 1.83
N GLU A 68 14.55 1.08 0.83
CA GLU A 68 13.67 1.69 -0.16
C GLU A 68 12.37 2.16 0.48
N VAL A 69 11.78 1.39 1.40
CA VAL A 69 10.60 1.83 2.17
C VAL A 69 10.87 3.14 2.92
N LYS A 70 12.02 3.27 3.61
CA LYS A 70 12.40 4.51 4.30
C LYS A 70 12.56 5.67 3.33
N ARG A 71 13.19 5.42 2.17
CA ARG A 71 13.40 6.44 1.13
C ARG A 71 12.07 6.96 0.60
N ILE A 72 11.15 6.05 0.29
CA ILE A 72 9.83 6.39 -0.22
C ILE A 72 9.02 7.13 0.85
N GLY A 73 9.02 6.68 2.11
CA GLY A 73 8.31 7.35 3.21
C GLY A 73 8.76 8.80 3.48
N GLN A 74 9.93 9.20 2.99
CA GLN A 74 10.45 10.58 3.05
C GLN A 74 10.19 11.39 1.76
N SER A 75 9.60 10.78 0.74
CA SER A 75 9.30 11.41 -0.55
C SER A 75 8.30 12.56 -0.40
N SER A 76 8.46 13.58 -1.25
CA SER A 76 7.53 14.69 -1.35
C SER A 76 6.12 14.29 -1.84
N ALA A 77 5.97 13.08 -2.37
CA ALA A 77 4.67 12.52 -2.76
C ALA A 77 3.66 12.51 -1.59
N PHE A 78 4.15 12.36 -0.35
CA PHE A 78 3.33 12.36 0.86
C PHE A 78 3.04 13.76 1.42
N ASN A 79 3.74 14.81 0.96
CA ASN A 79 3.63 16.16 1.55
C ASN A 79 2.24 16.79 1.45
N HIS A 80 1.41 16.30 0.53
CA HIS A 80 0.05 16.79 0.29
C HIS A 80 -1.00 15.99 1.08
N LEU A 81 -0.59 15.02 1.90
CA LEU A 81 -1.45 14.25 2.78
C LEU A 81 -1.57 14.91 4.15
N ASP A 82 -2.51 14.42 4.95
CA ASP A 82 -2.65 14.85 6.33
C ASP A 82 -1.36 14.64 7.14
N HIS A 83 -1.08 15.58 8.05
CA HIS A 83 0.13 15.58 8.88
C HIS A 83 0.30 14.29 9.71
N VAL A 84 -0.80 13.61 10.04
CA VAL A 84 -0.76 12.31 10.73
C VAL A 84 -0.20 11.24 9.80
N VAL A 85 -0.68 11.17 8.55
CA VAL A 85 -0.25 10.20 7.54
C VAL A 85 1.22 10.39 7.19
N ILE A 86 1.67 11.64 7.00
CA ILE A 86 3.09 11.96 6.76
C ILE A 86 3.97 11.42 7.90
N ARG A 87 3.50 11.53 9.14
CA ARG A 87 4.24 11.04 10.32
C ARG A 87 4.29 9.52 10.37
N LEU A 88 3.23 8.83 9.95
CA LEU A 88 3.20 7.38 9.84
C LEU A 88 4.13 6.90 8.72
N ALA A 89 4.07 7.50 7.53
CA ALA A 89 4.94 7.17 6.41
C ALA A 89 6.43 7.29 6.78
N ARG A 90 6.80 8.32 7.55
CA ARG A 90 8.18 8.52 8.05
C ARG A 90 8.64 7.51 9.09
N LYS A 91 7.71 6.80 9.73
CA LYS A 91 8.03 5.72 10.67
C LYS A 91 8.22 4.38 9.97
N LEU A 92 7.79 4.25 8.71
CA LEU A 92 7.95 3.02 7.96
C LEU A 92 9.43 2.77 7.60
N PRO A 93 9.85 1.50 7.53
CA PRO A 93 9.08 0.30 7.84
C PRO A 93 8.91 0.13 9.36
N THR A 94 7.72 -0.32 9.76
CA THR A 94 7.43 -0.75 11.12
C THR A 94 7.24 -2.25 11.13
N GLY A 95 7.88 -2.94 12.08
CA GLY A 95 7.84 -4.39 12.18
C GLY A 95 8.87 -5.08 11.29
N ASP A 96 8.83 -6.41 11.28
CA ASP A 96 9.67 -7.24 10.42
C ASP A 96 8.93 -7.50 9.09
N LEU A 97 9.43 -6.91 8.00
CA LEU A 97 8.83 -7.04 6.67
C LEU A 97 8.75 -8.50 6.21
N GLN A 98 9.73 -9.33 6.60
CA GLN A 98 9.75 -10.75 6.25
C GLN A 98 8.62 -11.51 6.94
N ALA A 99 8.36 -11.19 8.22
CA ALA A 99 7.25 -11.78 8.97
C ALA A 99 5.90 -11.32 8.41
N ILE A 100 5.76 -10.03 8.09
CA ILE A 100 4.53 -9.45 7.53
C ILE A 100 4.17 -10.10 6.19
N ASN A 101 5.14 -10.29 5.29
CA ASN A 101 4.88 -10.97 4.02
C ASN A 101 4.57 -12.46 4.20
N LYS A 102 5.20 -13.11 5.17
CA LYS A 102 4.92 -14.53 5.46
C LYS A 102 3.52 -14.71 6.02
N ASP A 103 3.08 -13.81 6.90
CA ASP A 103 1.73 -13.81 7.46
C ASP A 103 0.69 -13.47 6.36
N ALA A 104 1.00 -12.50 5.49
CA ALA A 104 0.17 -12.18 4.33
C ALA A 104 0.07 -13.34 3.32
N ALA A 105 1.13 -14.13 3.13
CA ALA A 105 1.12 -15.31 2.27
C ALA A 105 0.42 -16.53 2.91
N ALA A 106 0.36 -16.58 4.25
CA ALA A 106 -0.35 -17.63 4.98
C ALA A 106 -1.87 -17.40 4.99
N ASP A 107 -2.32 -16.13 5.05
CA ASP A 107 -3.75 -15.77 5.02
C ASP A 107 -4.39 -15.99 3.62
N ASP A 108 -3.58 -15.93 2.55
CA ASP A 108 -4.01 -16.25 1.18
C ASP A 108 -4.10 -17.76 0.90
N GLY A 109 -3.87 -18.63 1.90
CA GLY A 109 -3.65 -20.05 1.70
C GLY A 109 -4.01 -20.96 2.88
N GLU A 110 -5.27 -20.92 3.35
CA GLU A 110 -5.91 -22.09 3.98
C GLU A 110 -6.93 -22.74 3.03
N GLU A 111 -6.46 -23.22 1.88
CA GLU A 111 -6.97 -24.46 1.28
C GLU A 111 -5.77 -25.33 0.90
N ALA A 112 -5.06 -25.81 1.92
CA ALA A 112 -4.30 -27.05 1.76
C ALA A 112 -5.33 -28.16 1.59
N LEU A 113 -5.76 -28.40 0.35
CA LEU A 113 -6.44 -29.63 -0.04
C LEU A 113 -5.46 -30.78 0.19
N ASP A 114 -5.45 -31.31 1.41
CA ASP A 114 -4.81 -32.57 1.76
C ASP A 114 -5.67 -33.72 1.17
N GLU A 115 -5.63 -33.85 -0.15
CA GLU A 115 -6.17 -35.02 -0.86
C GLU A 115 -5.10 -36.12 -0.91
N ASP A 116 -4.71 -36.65 0.25
CA ASP A 116 -4.01 -37.94 0.30
C ASP A 116 -4.40 -38.74 1.57
N ASP A 117 -5.67 -39.16 1.65
CA ASP A 117 -5.98 -40.42 2.35
C ASP A 117 -7.33 -40.98 1.90
N LEU A 118 -7.34 -41.83 0.87
CA LEU A 118 -8.28 -42.94 0.76
C LEU A 118 -7.68 -44.02 -0.18
N THR A 119 -6.99 -44.96 0.46
CA THR A 119 -6.62 -46.28 -0.09
C THR A 119 -7.85 -47.19 -0.28
#